data_AF-A0A100WHF4-F1
#
_entry.id   AF-A0A100WHF4-F1
#
_cell.length_a   1.000
_cell.length_b   1.000
_cell.length_c   1.000
_cell.angle_alpha   90.00
_cell.angle_beta   90.00
_cell.angle_gamma   90.00
#
_symmetry.space_group_name_H-M   'P 1'
#
loop_
_entity.id
_entity.type
_entity.pdbx_description
1 polymer ?
#
loop_
_entity_poly.entity_id
_entity_poly.type
_entity_poly.pdbx_seq_one_letter_code
_entity_poly.pdbx_strand_id
1 'polypeptide(L)'
;MEWEFEAEVFQWRGPAPYFFVATPARVDDFLRAHHGELTYGWGVVPAHVRIGETEVTTSLIPKDGGHLVPLKIALRRPEGIDDGDHVRVRLGVGRQDVGEPESTRMNTFVIDAPVAIALAADGVTIPPERSLTAPTLLRSQVLALVYDSVRRGQIDETDGRRVLDGVRRLGIRFLGDRSLEDHAWRLATELNWPDIHQAHYIALTQLQADALVTADDDLAAVAGSLVKTASVTDILRG
;
A
#
# COMPACT_ATOMS: atom_id res chain seq x y z
N MET A 1 -3.93 16.61 -16.29
CA MET A 1 -3.07 17.05 -17.42
C MET A 1 -2.39 15.82 -17.99
N GLU A 2 -2.17 15.76 -19.30
CA GLU A 2 -1.68 14.56 -19.99
C GLU A 2 -0.53 14.90 -20.93
N TRP A 3 0.39 13.95 -21.10
CA TRP A 3 1.54 14.01 -22.00
C TRP A 3 1.72 12.67 -22.70
N GLU A 4 2.22 12.71 -23.92
CA GLU A 4 2.67 11.52 -24.65
C GLU A 4 4.14 11.70 -25.04
N PHE A 5 4.98 10.71 -24.73
CA PHE A 5 6.40 10.73 -25.05
C PHE A 5 6.94 9.32 -25.29
N GLU A 6 8.06 9.23 -26.00
CA GLU A 6 8.82 8.00 -26.13
C GLU A 6 10.00 8.03 -25.17
N ALA A 7 10.27 6.91 -24.54
CA ALA A 7 11.40 6.77 -23.63
C ALA A 7 11.94 5.34 -23.66
N GLU A 8 13.26 5.24 -23.46
CA GLU A 8 13.94 3.97 -23.29
C GLU A 8 13.66 3.43 -21.88
N VAL A 9 13.26 2.17 -21.83
CA VAL A 9 13.08 1.41 -20.61
C VAL A 9 14.45 1.03 -20.09
N PHE A 10 14.72 1.34 -18.84
CA PHE A 10 15.95 0.91 -18.19
C PHE A 10 15.66 0.21 -16.86
N GLN A 11 16.49 -0.80 -16.57
CA GLN A 11 16.48 -1.50 -15.30
C GLN A 11 17.43 -0.83 -14.30
N TRP A 12 16.93 -0.53 -13.11
CA TRP A 12 17.81 -0.23 -11.97
C TRP A 12 18.15 -1.51 -11.21
N ARG A 13 19.45 -1.80 -11.04
CA ARG A 13 19.96 -2.94 -10.26
C ARG A 13 19.81 -2.72 -8.75
N GLY A 14 18.83 -3.40 -8.15
CA GLY A 14 18.55 -3.62 -6.72
C GLY A 14 17.72 -4.92 -6.57
N PRO A 15 17.34 -5.40 -5.35
CA PRO A 15 16.61 -6.66 -5.24
C PRO A 15 15.23 -6.55 -5.91
N ALA A 16 14.96 -7.51 -6.81
CA ALA A 16 13.97 -7.54 -7.91
C ALA A 16 14.13 -6.41 -8.97
N PRO A 17 14.07 -6.73 -10.28
CA PRO A 17 14.33 -5.75 -11.33
C PRO A 17 13.16 -4.75 -11.43
N TYR A 18 13.41 -3.51 -11.01
CA TYR A 18 12.49 -2.40 -11.25
C TYR A 18 12.84 -1.75 -12.60
N PHE A 19 11.84 -1.65 -13.47
CA PHE A 19 11.95 -1.07 -14.80
C PHE A 19 11.33 0.32 -14.78
N PHE A 20 12.00 1.26 -15.42
CA PHE A 20 11.58 2.65 -15.42
C PHE A 20 11.70 3.25 -16.80
N VAL A 21 10.98 4.34 -17.00
CA VAL A 21 11.33 5.34 -18.00
C VAL A 21 11.52 6.69 -17.34
N ALA A 22 12.41 7.52 -17.87
CA ALA A 22 12.57 8.89 -17.42
C ALA A 22 11.50 9.79 -18.06
N THR A 23 10.93 10.71 -17.29
CA THR A 23 10.09 11.76 -17.86
C THR A 23 10.94 12.76 -18.65
N PRO A 24 10.41 13.36 -19.72
CA PRO A 24 11.11 14.42 -20.44
C PRO A 24 11.10 15.72 -19.63
N ALA A 25 12.10 16.59 -19.83
CA ALA A 25 12.27 17.85 -19.09
C ALA A 25 10.98 18.70 -18.99
N ARG A 26 10.18 18.77 -20.06
CA ARG A 26 8.90 19.50 -20.08
C ARG A 26 7.87 19.01 -19.04
N VAL A 27 7.89 17.71 -18.71
CA VAL A 27 7.04 17.12 -17.67
C VAL A 27 7.63 17.48 -16.32
N ASP A 28 8.93 17.34 -16.14
CA ASP A 28 9.62 17.68 -14.89
C ASP A 28 9.50 19.15 -14.49
N ASP A 29 9.59 20.06 -15.46
CA ASP A 29 9.42 21.49 -15.25
C ASP A 29 8.00 21.81 -14.76
N PHE A 30 6.99 21.15 -15.33
CA PHE A 30 5.61 21.28 -14.89
C PHE A 30 5.42 20.74 -13.47
N LEU A 31 5.92 19.53 -13.20
CA LEU A 31 5.82 18.89 -11.88
C LEU A 31 6.51 19.72 -10.79
N ARG A 32 7.68 20.29 -11.10
CA ARG A 32 8.42 21.18 -10.19
C ARG A 32 7.66 22.47 -9.91
N ALA A 33 7.02 23.06 -10.92
CA ALA A 33 6.24 24.29 -10.78
C ALA A 33 4.94 24.11 -9.97
N HIS A 34 4.37 22.89 -9.92
CA HIS A 34 3.09 22.59 -9.27
C HIS A 34 3.24 21.64 -8.06
N HIS A 35 4.47 21.46 -7.55
CA HIS A 35 4.81 20.50 -6.50
C HIS A 35 3.99 20.69 -5.21
N GLY A 36 3.62 21.93 -4.86
CA GLY A 36 2.83 22.24 -3.66
C GLY A 36 1.34 21.88 -3.75
N GLU A 37 0.80 21.68 -4.95
CA GLU A 37 -0.62 21.35 -5.19
C GLU A 37 -0.84 19.88 -5.55
N LEU A 38 0.22 19.19 -5.98
CA LEU A 38 0.20 17.82 -6.50
C LEU A 38 0.77 16.77 -5.53
N THR A 39 1.38 17.21 -4.42
CA THR A 39 1.98 16.30 -3.43
C THR A 39 1.39 16.52 -2.04
N TYR A 40 0.97 15.42 -1.38
CA TYR A 40 0.59 15.41 0.04
C TYR A 40 1.84 15.24 0.92
N GLY A 41 2.84 16.12 0.77
CA GLY A 41 3.96 16.25 1.71
C GLY A 41 5.16 15.29 1.54
N TRP A 42 5.16 14.37 0.55
CA TRP A 42 6.19 13.31 0.42
C TRP A 42 6.90 13.24 -0.95
N GLY A 43 6.71 14.21 -1.84
CA GLY A 43 7.47 14.35 -3.10
C GLY A 43 7.16 13.34 -4.22
N VAL A 44 6.27 12.37 -4.00
CA VAL A 44 5.76 11.45 -5.04
C VAL A 44 4.49 12.01 -5.66
N VAL A 45 4.38 11.93 -7.00
CA VAL A 45 3.27 12.52 -7.75
C VAL A 45 2.35 11.44 -8.31
N PRO A 46 1.06 11.37 -7.92
CA PRO A 46 0.11 10.42 -8.49
C PRO A 46 -0.06 10.60 -9.99
N ALA A 47 -0.07 9.48 -10.72
CA ALA A 47 -0.13 9.45 -12.17
C ALA A 47 -0.93 8.26 -12.70
N HIS A 48 -1.51 8.43 -13.88
CA HIS A 48 -1.97 7.34 -14.73
C HIS A 48 -1.02 7.19 -15.91
N VAL A 49 -0.71 5.95 -16.25
CA VAL A 49 0.27 5.59 -17.26
C VAL A 49 -0.34 4.55 -18.18
N ARG A 50 -0.38 4.85 -19.47
CA ARG A 50 -0.81 3.93 -20.52
C ARG A 50 0.34 3.68 -21.49
N ILE A 51 0.58 2.41 -21.79
CA ILE A 51 1.47 1.96 -22.87
C ILE A 51 0.68 0.93 -23.68
N GLY A 52 0.65 1.09 -25.00
CA GLY A 52 -0.22 0.28 -25.85
C GLY A 52 -1.68 0.40 -25.41
N GLU A 53 -2.30 -0.72 -25.07
CA GLU A 53 -3.69 -0.79 -24.59
C GLU A 53 -3.79 -0.94 -23.06
N THR A 54 -2.66 -1.13 -22.39
CA THR A 54 -2.60 -1.34 -20.95
C THR A 54 -2.43 -0.01 -20.21
N GLU A 55 -3.35 0.27 -19.28
CA GLU A 55 -3.31 1.44 -18.41
C GLU A 55 -3.19 1.03 -16.94
N VAL A 56 -2.33 1.72 -16.20
CA VAL A 56 -2.12 1.50 -14.76
C VAL A 56 -2.03 2.83 -14.01
N THR A 57 -2.50 2.83 -12.77
CA THR A 57 -2.23 3.93 -11.83
C THR A 57 -0.93 3.67 -11.08
N THR A 58 -0.10 4.70 -10.97
CA THR A 58 1.19 4.64 -10.27
C THR A 58 1.59 6.01 -9.70
N SER A 59 2.75 6.08 -9.06
CA SER A 59 3.33 7.34 -8.59
C SER A 59 4.68 7.56 -9.26
N LEU A 60 4.90 8.79 -9.72
CA LEU A 60 6.18 9.24 -10.24
C LEU A 60 7.18 9.37 -9.10
N ILE A 61 8.40 8.86 -9.33
CA ILE A 61 9.46 8.81 -8.32
C ILE A 61 10.50 9.90 -8.63
N PRO A 62 10.75 10.86 -7.73
CA PRO A 62 11.78 11.86 -7.94
C PRO A 62 13.19 11.23 -7.91
N LYS A 63 14.00 11.48 -8.95
CA LYS A 63 15.38 11.01 -9.05
C LYS A 63 16.26 11.97 -9.87
N ASP A 64 17.44 12.30 -9.34
CA ASP A 64 18.49 13.09 -10.02
C ASP A 64 18.00 14.37 -10.70
N GLY A 65 17.01 15.04 -10.10
CA GLY A 65 16.44 16.29 -10.59
C GLY A 65 15.31 16.15 -11.62
N GLY A 66 14.89 14.93 -11.96
CA GLY A 66 13.69 14.61 -12.74
C GLY A 66 12.81 13.56 -12.06
N HIS A 67 11.85 12.98 -12.78
CA HIS A 67 10.97 11.93 -12.29
C HIS A 67 11.06 10.67 -13.13
N LEU A 68 10.87 9.53 -12.47
CA LEU A 68 10.81 8.22 -13.08
C LEU A 68 9.38 7.69 -13.07
N VAL A 69 8.97 7.11 -14.19
CA VAL A 69 7.72 6.35 -14.30
C VAL A 69 8.03 4.87 -14.05
N PRO A 70 7.59 4.27 -12.94
CA PRO A 70 7.79 2.85 -12.70
C PRO A 70 6.90 2.01 -13.63
N LEU A 71 7.52 1.11 -14.39
CA LEU A 71 6.86 0.15 -15.27
C LEU A 71 6.61 -1.16 -14.51
N LYS A 72 5.48 -1.21 -13.80
CA LYS A 72 5.04 -2.39 -13.04
C LYS A 72 4.85 -3.61 -13.95
N ILE A 73 4.94 -4.80 -13.37
CA ILE A 73 4.70 -6.08 -14.08
C ILE A 73 3.34 -6.08 -14.80
N ALA A 74 2.31 -5.51 -14.18
CA ALA A 74 0.97 -5.39 -14.76
C ALA A 74 0.92 -4.53 -16.03
N LEU A 75 1.84 -3.58 -16.19
CA LEU A 75 1.99 -2.77 -17.40
C LEU A 75 2.90 -3.46 -18.42
N ARG A 76 3.98 -4.09 -17.95
CA ARG A 76 5.00 -4.69 -18.83
C ARG A 76 4.62 -6.01 -19.46
N ARG A 77 4.01 -6.93 -18.70
CA ARG A 77 3.74 -8.29 -19.20
C ARG A 77 2.73 -8.33 -20.34
N PRO A 78 1.58 -7.61 -20.28
CA PRO A 78 0.63 -7.62 -21.39
C PRO A 78 1.19 -7.01 -22.67
N GLU A 79 2.04 -5.98 -22.52
CA GLU A 79 2.64 -5.25 -23.64
C GLU A 79 4.00 -5.83 -24.08
N GLY A 80 4.49 -6.88 -23.43
CA GLY A 80 5.75 -7.55 -23.77
C GLY A 80 7.01 -6.70 -23.57
N ILE A 81 7.01 -5.78 -22.60
CA ILE A 81 8.07 -4.77 -22.39
C ILE A 81 9.22 -5.31 -21.51
N ASP A 82 10.44 -5.16 -21.98
CA ASP A 82 11.69 -5.52 -21.28
C ASP A 82 12.74 -4.39 -21.27
N ASP A 83 13.94 -4.66 -20.75
CA ASP A 83 15.04 -3.71 -20.59
C ASP A 83 15.60 -3.30 -21.95
N GLY A 84 15.81 -2.00 -22.15
CA GLY A 84 16.28 -1.41 -23.41
C GLY A 84 15.18 -1.14 -24.45
N ASP A 85 13.95 -1.57 -24.20
CA ASP A 85 12.83 -1.30 -25.12
C ASP A 85 12.52 0.20 -25.18
N HIS A 86 12.06 0.66 -26.34
CA HIS A 86 11.54 2.02 -26.49
C HIS A 86 10.02 1.97 -26.50
N VAL A 87 9.42 2.60 -25.49
CA VAL A 87 7.97 2.57 -25.29
C VAL A 87 7.36 3.95 -25.45
N ARG A 88 6.18 4.00 -26.06
CA ARG A 88 5.37 5.22 -26.09
C ARG A 88 4.48 5.27 -24.86
N VAL A 89 4.77 6.23 -24.00
CA VAL A 89 4.09 6.43 -22.72
C VAL A 89 3.12 7.57 -22.83
N ARG A 90 1.85 7.30 -22.51
CA ARG A 90 0.86 8.33 -22.19
C ARG A 90 0.79 8.46 -20.68
N LEU A 91 1.17 9.61 -20.18
CA LEU A 91 1.23 9.94 -18.77
C LEU A 91 0.22 11.03 -18.49
N GLY A 92 -0.57 10.91 -17.44
CA GLY A 92 -1.26 12.08 -16.92
C GLY A 92 -1.21 12.23 -15.41
N VAL A 93 -1.24 13.49 -15.01
CA VAL A 93 -1.01 14.00 -13.66
C VAL A 93 -1.99 15.16 -13.41
N GLY A 94 -2.62 15.19 -12.24
CA GLY A 94 -3.51 16.27 -11.80
C GLY A 94 -4.67 15.77 -10.96
N ARG A 95 -5.25 16.66 -10.14
CA ARG A 95 -6.53 16.39 -9.46
C ARG A 95 -7.61 16.28 -10.51
N GLN A 96 -8.27 15.13 -10.55
CA GLN A 96 -9.53 15.02 -11.24
C GLN A 96 -10.48 14.23 -10.36
N ASP A 97 -11.56 14.93 -9.96
CA ASP A 97 -12.87 14.33 -9.74
C ASP A 97 -13.22 13.58 -11.02
N VAL A 98 -12.96 12.27 -11.04
CA VAL A 98 -13.39 11.37 -12.11
C VAL A 98 -14.55 10.58 -11.55
N GLY A 99 -15.72 10.78 -12.16
CA GLY A 99 -16.91 9.99 -11.89
C GLY A 99 -16.56 8.51 -11.88
N GLU A 100 -16.90 7.86 -10.77
CA GLU A 100 -16.64 6.46 -10.50
C GLU A 100 -17.12 5.60 -11.68
N PRO A 101 -16.21 4.91 -12.41
CA PRO A 101 -16.58 3.64 -12.96
C PRO A 101 -16.61 2.69 -11.76
N GLU A 102 -17.80 2.46 -11.22
CA GLU A 102 -18.14 1.44 -10.22
C GLU A 102 -16.96 1.05 -9.31
N SER A 103 -16.77 1.81 -8.22
CA SER A 103 -15.93 1.39 -7.10
C SER A 103 -16.17 -0.09 -6.85
N THR A 104 -15.18 -0.93 -7.11
CA THR A 104 -15.11 -2.23 -6.45
C THR A 104 -15.05 -1.89 -4.97
N ARG A 105 -16.21 -1.85 -4.30
CA ARG A 105 -16.30 -1.52 -2.88
C ARG A 105 -15.35 -2.46 -2.17
N MET A 106 -14.33 -1.89 -1.55
CA MET A 106 -13.38 -2.64 -0.73
C MET A 106 -14.15 -3.07 0.50
N ASN A 107 -14.43 -4.36 0.60
CA ASN A 107 -15.26 -4.91 1.65
C ASN A 107 -14.40 -5.61 2.70
N THR A 108 -13.21 -6.13 2.34
CA THR A 108 -12.36 -6.89 3.26
C THR A 108 -11.01 -6.20 3.45
N PHE A 109 -10.62 -5.95 4.70
CA PHE A 109 -9.38 -5.27 5.06
C PHE A 109 -8.50 -6.14 5.94
N VAL A 110 -7.21 -6.23 5.60
CA VAL A 110 -6.20 -6.65 6.58
C VAL A 110 -5.84 -5.46 7.44
N ILE A 111 -5.79 -5.65 8.76
CA ILE A 111 -5.34 -4.62 9.70
C ILE A 111 -4.15 -5.09 10.52
N ASP A 112 -3.24 -4.17 10.86
CA ASP A 112 -2.14 -4.43 11.80
C ASP A 112 -2.55 -4.23 13.27
N ALA A 113 -1.63 -4.54 14.19
CA ALA A 113 -1.90 -4.42 15.63
C ALA A 113 -2.16 -2.97 16.10
N PRO A 114 -1.35 -1.97 15.70
CA PRO A 114 -1.66 -0.55 15.98
C PRO A 114 -3.05 -0.11 15.53
N VAL A 115 -3.47 -0.45 14.31
CA VAL A 115 -4.81 -0.09 13.79
C VAL A 115 -5.91 -0.78 14.60
N ALA A 116 -5.74 -2.07 14.94
CA ALA A 116 -6.70 -2.77 15.78
C ALA A 116 -6.86 -2.11 17.16
N ILE A 117 -5.76 -1.67 17.77
CA ILE A 117 -5.76 -0.95 19.04
C ILE A 117 -6.49 0.38 18.92
N ALA A 118 -6.21 1.17 17.87
CA ALA A 118 -6.86 2.46 17.64
C ALA A 118 -8.38 2.32 17.47
N LEU A 119 -8.82 1.40 16.61
CA LEU A 119 -10.25 1.10 16.43
C LEU A 119 -10.93 0.69 17.76
N ALA A 120 -10.25 -0.14 18.56
CA ALA A 120 -10.77 -0.60 19.84
C ALA A 120 -10.82 0.51 20.91
N ALA A 121 -9.82 1.38 20.95
CA ALA A 121 -9.75 2.51 21.87
C ALA A 121 -10.82 3.56 21.57
N ASP A 122 -11.06 3.83 20.28
CA ASP A 122 -12.07 4.79 19.82
C ASP A 122 -13.50 4.23 19.91
N GLY A 123 -13.66 2.93 20.23
CA GLY A 123 -14.96 2.28 20.38
C GLY A 123 -15.77 2.27 19.08
N VAL A 124 -15.11 2.32 17.92
CA VAL A 124 -15.80 2.40 16.63
C VAL A 124 -16.52 1.09 16.30
N THR A 125 -17.65 1.23 15.61
CA THR A 125 -18.40 0.09 15.08
C THR A 125 -18.06 -0.06 13.60
N ILE A 126 -17.64 -1.25 13.21
CA ILE A 126 -17.35 -1.57 11.80
C ILE A 126 -18.67 -1.71 11.05
N PRO A 127 -18.85 -1.02 9.90
CA PRO A 127 -20.06 -1.17 9.10
C PRO A 127 -20.27 -2.63 8.67
N PRO A 128 -21.51 -3.13 8.59
CA PRO A 128 -21.79 -4.55 8.33
C PRO A 128 -21.36 -5.01 6.93
N GLU A 129 -21.20 -4.08 5.99
CA GLU A 129 -20.66 -4.36 4.64
C GLU A 129 -19.14 -4.57 4.64
N ARG A 130 -18.46 -4.21 5.74
CA ARG A 130 -17.02 -4.30 5.89
C ARG A 130 -16.61 -5.47 6.78
N SER A 131 -15.50 -6.10 6.42
CA SER A 131 -14.93 -7.25 7.10
C SER A 131 -13.47 -6.97 7.43
N LEU A 132 -13.06 -7.34 8.64
CA LEU A 132 -11.68 -7.24 9.10
C LEU A 132 -11.07 -8.64 9.14
N THR A 133 -9.87 -8.77 8.61
CA THR A 133 -9.08 -9.99 8.67
C THR A 133 -7.66 -9.69 9.14
N ALA A 134 -6.97 -10.66 9.73
CA ALA A 134 -5.59 -10.49 10.18
C ALA A 134 -4.87 -11.84 10.33
N PRO A 135 -3.52 -11.85 10.25
CA PRO A 135 -2.76 -13.02 10.61
C PRO A 135 -2.93 -13.35 12.10
N THR A 136 -2.84 -14.63 12.49
CA THR A 136 -2.97 -15.08 13.89
C THR A 136 -1.99 -14.39 14.85
N LEU A 137 -0.84 -13.96 14.35
CA LEU A 137 0.18 -13.23 15.12
C LEU A 137 -0.31 -11.88 15.66
N LEU A 138 -1.33 -11.26 15.05
CA LEU A 138 -1.87 -9.97 15.48
C LEU A 138 -2.27 -9.98 16.95
N ARG A 139 -2.81 -11.10 17.46
CA ARG A 139 -3.25 -11.21 18.87
C ARG A 139 -2.10 -11.01 19.84
N SER A 140 -0.97 -11.65 19.57
CA SER A 140 0.22 -11.54 20.40
C SER A 140 0.85 -10.16 20.30
N GLN A 141 0.84 -9.55 19.11
CA GLN A 141 1.35 -8.18 18.91
C GLN A 141 0.49 -7.14 19.64
N VAL A 142 -0.84 -7.23 19.54
CA VAL A 142 -1.77 -6.36 20.29
C VAL A 142 -1.51 -6.49 21.79
N LEU A 143 -1.40 -7.71 22.32
CA LEU A 143 -1.11 -7.94 23.74
C LEU A 143 0.22 -7.30 24.16
N ALA A 144 1.27 -7.48 23.36
CA ALA A 144 2.59 -6.94 23.63
C ALA A 144 2.58 -5.39 23.65
N LEU A 145 1.96 -4.76 22.65
CA LEU A 145 1.87 -3.30 22.55
C LEU A 145 1.07 -2.72 23.72
N VAL A 146 -0.10 -3.27 24.03
CA VAL A 146 -0.93 -2.80 25.16
C VAL A 146 -0.22 -2.98 26.49
N TYR A 147 0.43 -4.14 26.71
CA TYR A 147 1.19 -4.39 27.93
C TYR A 147 2.38 -3.43 28.08
N ASP A 148 3.10 -3.14 26.99
CA ASP A 148 4.19 -2.17 27.00
C ASP A 148 3.69 -0.76 27.34
N SER A 149 2.55 -0.33 26.80
CA SER A 149 1.91 0.95 27.17
C SER A 149 1.51 1.02 28.64
N VAL A 150 0.95 -0.05 29.21
CA VAL A 150 0.65 -0.15 30.65
C VAL A 150 1.93 -0.07 31.48
N ARG A 151 2.95 -0.84 31.10
CA ARG A 151 4.25 -0.87 31.79
C ARG A 151 4.95 0.49 31.78
N ARG A 152 4.82 1.25 30.69
CA ARG A 152 5.37 2.61 30.56
C ARG A 152 4.50 3.68 31.24
N GLY A 153 3.35 3.31 31.79
CA GLY A 153 2.41 4.24 32.43
C GLY A 153 1.71 5.19 31.46
N GLN A 154 1.64 4.83 30.17
CA GLN A 154 0.90 5.62 29.16
C GLN A 154 -0.61 5.45 29.31
N ILE A 155 -1.04 4.26 29.74
CA ILE A 155 -2.42 3.92 30.09
C ILE A 155 -2.39 3.09 31.39
N ASP A 156 -3.50 3.06 32.13
CA ASP A 156 -3.62 2.18 33.29
C ASP A 156 -4.02 0.73 32.91
N GLU A 157 -3.94 -0.20 33.87
CA GLU A 157 -4.29 -1.61 33.62
C GLU A 157 -5.76 -1.80 33.20
N THR A 158 -6.67 -0.98 33.73
CA THR A 158 -8.10 -1.06 33.45
C THR A 158 -8.37 -0.67 31.99
N ASP A 159 -7.75 0.42 31.55
CA ASP A 159 -7.80 0.93 30.18
C ASP A 159 -7.15 -0.05 29.21
N GLY A 160 -6.00 -0.62 29.58
CA GLY A 160 -5.34 -1.67 28.80
C GLY A 160 -6.25 -2.89 28.59
N ARG A 161 -6.89 -3.40 29.66
CA ARG A 161 -7.87 -4.49 29.55
C ARG A 161 -9.06 -4.12 28.68
N ARG A 162 -9.56 -2.88 28.79
CA ARG A 162 -10.67 -2.38 27.96
C ARG A 162 -10.33 -2.39 26.48
N VAL A 163 -9.12 -1.99 26.11
CA VAL A 163 -8.62 -2.04 24.72
C VAL A 163 -8.56 -3.49 24.22
N LEU A 164 -7.97 -4.41 25.01
CA LEU A 164 -7.91 -5.83 24.63
C LEU A 164 -9.29 -6.44 24.40
N ASP A 165 -10.26 -6.11 25.26
CA ASP A 165 -11.64 -6.53 25.09
C ASP A 165 -12.31 -5.85 23.89
N GLY A 166 -11.97 -4.60 23.59
CA GLY A 166 -12.41 -3.90 22.39
C GLY A 166 -11.96 -4.59 21.11
N VAL A 167 -10.68 -4.98 21.03
CA VAL A 167 -10.14 -5.71 19.85
C VAL A 167 -10.89 -7.03 19.62
N ARG A 168 -11.26 -7.76 20.69
CA ARG A 168 -12.06 -8.99 20.58
C ARG A 168 -13.45 -8.75 19.99
N ARG A 169 -14.03 -7.57 20.19
CA ARG A 169 -15.36 -7.18 19.68
C ARG A 169 -15.35 -6.69 18.24
N LEU A 170 -14.19 -6.41 17.65
CA LEU A 170 -14.06 -5.95 16.26
C LEU A 170 -14.44 -7.02 15.22
N GLY A 171 -14.67 -8.27 15.63
CA GLY A 171 -15.09 -9.34 14.69
C GLY A 171 -14.01 -9.74 13.69
N ILE A 172 -12.72 -9.57 14.04
CA ILE A 172 -11.60 -9.87 13.16
C ILE A 172 -11.54 -11.37 12.85
N ARG A 173 -11.52 -11.72 11.57
CA ARG A 173 -11.24 -13.08 11.10
C ARG A 173 -9.73 -13.33 11.15
N PHE A 174 -9.31 -14.37 11.87
CA PHE A 174 -7.88 -14.70 12.00
C PHE A 174 -7.48 -15.86 11.08
N LEU A 175 -6.38 -15.70 10.36
CA LEU A 175 -5.87 -16.67 9.41
C LEU A 175 -4.38 -16.95 9.66
N GLY A 176 -3.98 -18.20 9.49
CA GLY A 176 -2.65 -18.67 9.88
C GLY A 176 -2.43 -20.10 9.43
N ASP A 177 -2.96 -20.44 8.26
CA ASP A 177 -2.73 -21.75 7.67
C ASP A 177 -1.36 -21.80 6.98
N ARG A 178 -0.95 -23.02 6.62
CA ARG A 178 0.32 -23.26 5.93
C ARG A 178 0.43 -22.50 4.61
N SER A 179 -0.68 -22.24 3.91
CA SER A 179 -0.64 -21.49 2.66
C SER A 179 -0.20 -20.05 2.92
N LEU A 180 -0.75 -19.40 3.95
CA LEU A 180 -0.32 -18.07 4.36
C LEU A 180 1.17 -18.04 4.75
N GLU A 181 1.63 -19.01 5.53
CA GLU A 181 3.04 -19.11 5.93
C GLU A 181 3.98 -19.28 4.73
N ASP A 182 3.65 -20.18 3.79
CA ASP A 182 4.43 -20.43 2.58
C ASP A 182 4.46 -19.19 1.66
N HIS A 183 3.38 -18.39 1.61
CA HIS A 183 3.35 -17.13 0.88
C HIS A 183 4.19 -16.04 1.57
N ALA A 184 4.05 -15.88 2.89
CA ALA A 184 4.82 -14.92 3.67
C ALA A 184 6.33 -15.20 3.57
N TRP A 185 6.73 -16.48 3.63
CA TRP A 185 8.13 -16.89 3.45
C TRP A 185 8.69 -16.52 2.08
N ARG A 186 7.95 -16.83 1.00
CA ARG A 186 8.36 -16.46 -0.36
C ARG A 186 8.50 -14.96 -0.50
N LEU A 187 7.51 -14.21 -0.01
CA LEU A 187 7.52 -12.75 -0.07
C LEU A 187 8.71 -12.15 0.67
N ALA A 188 8.96 -12.60 1.91
CA ALA A 188 10.10 -12.13 2.70
C ALA A 188 11.44 -12.46 2.02
N THR A 189 11.54 -13.63 1.40
CA THR A 189 12.75 -14.05 0.65
C THR A 189 12.96 -13.19 -0.60
N GLU A 190 11.91 -12.96 -1.39
CA GLU A 190 11.97 -12.18 -2.64
C GLU A 190 12.31 -10.71 -2.38
N LEU A 191 11.76 -10.12 -1.32
CA LEU A 191 12.01 -8.73 -0.93
C LEU A 191 13.29 -8.57 -0.09
N ASN A 192 13.94 -9.67 0.30
CA ASN A 192 14.99 -9.70 1.32
C ASN A 192 14.56 -8.92 2.59
N TRP A 193 13.31 -9.14 3.00
CA TRP A 193 12.67 -8.39 4.07
C TRP A 193 13.13 -8.92 5.45
N PRO A 194 13.57 -8.03 6.36
CA PRO A 194 14.17 -8.46 7.63
C PRO A 194 13.14 -9.01 8.63
N ASP A 195 11.87 -8.59 8.53
CA ASP A 195 10.82 -8.99 9.46
C ASP A 195 9.74 -9.86 8.82
N ILE A 196 9.85 -11.17 9.02
CA ILE A 196 8.86 -12.14 8.54
C ILE A 196 7.43 -11.85 9.04
N HIS A 197 7.25 -11.18 10.18
CA HIS A 197 5.92 -10.87 10.70
C HIS A 197 5.19 -9.85 9.83
N GLN A 198 5.88 -8.83 9.36
CA GLN A 198 5.33 -7.83 8.43
C GLN A 198 4.93 -8.46 7.08
N ALA A 199 5.70 -9.44 6.59
CA ALA A 199 5.37 -10.15 5.36
C ALA A 199 4.04 -10.93 5.43
N HIS A 200 3.61 -11.38 6.62
CA HIS A 200 2.32 -12.05 6.78
C HIS A 200 1.13 -11.13 6.49
N TYR A 201 1.24 -9.84 6.83
CA TYR A 201 0.17 -8.87 6.55
C TYR A 201 -0.01 -8.64 5.06
N ILE A 202 1.11 -8.49 4.33
CA ILE A 202 1.08 -8.32 2.88
C ILE A 202 0.60 -9.61 2.20
N ALA A 203 1.14 -10.76 2.58
CA ALA A 203 0.75 -12.06 2.03
C ALA A 203 -0.75 -12.33 2.25
N LEU A 204 -1.27 -12.05 3.44
CA LEU A 204 -2.69 -12.21 3.73
C LEU A 204 -3.54 -11.27 2.87
N THR A 205 -3.07 -10.04 2.67
CA THR A 205 -3.77 -9.07 1.83
C THR A 205 -3.86 -9.57 0.39
N GLN A 206 -2.75 -10.06 -0.18
CA GLN A 206 -2.74 -10.63 -1.54
C GLN A 206 -3.69 -11.82 -1.71
N LEU A 207 -3.89 -12.61 -0.65
CA LEU A 207 -4.68 -13.83 -0.73
C LEU A 207 -6.17 -13.63 -0.49
N GLN A 208 -6.55 -12.77 0.46
CA GLN A 208 -7.91 -12.76 1.02
C GLN A 208 -8.47 -11.38 1.36
N ALA A 209 -7.84 -10.27 0.98
CA ALA A 209 -8.37 -8.94 1.27
C ALA A 209 -8.20 -7.94 0.12
N ASP A 210 -9.03 -6.90 0.15
CA ASP A 210 -9.02 -5.85 -0.86
C ASP A 210 -7.94 -4.79 -0.59
N ALA A 211 -7.58 -4.58 0.69
CA ALA A 211 -6.56 -3.63 1.09
C ALA A 211 -5.92 -3.94 2.46
N LEU A 212 -4.71 -3.43 2.66
CA LEU A 212 -4.01 -3.36 3.94
C LEU A 212 -4.23 -1.99 4.59
N VAL A 213 -4.56 -1.98 5.87
CA VAL A 213 -4.58 -0.78 6.73
C VAL A 213 -3.58 -0.97 7.85
N THR A 214 -2.56 -0.13 7.87
CA THR A 214 -1.42 -0.21 8.78
C THR A 214 -1.08 1.18 9.31
N ALA A 215 -0.65 1.26 10.58
CA ALA A 215 -0.09 2.50 11.14
C ALA A 215 1.45 2.50 11.14
N ASP A 216 2.05 1.38 10.75
CA ASP A 216 3.49 1.25 10.52
C ASP A 216 3.84 1.79 9.12
N ASP A 217 4.58 2.91 9.09
CA ASP A 217 4.99 3.62 7.87
C ASP A 217 5.94 2.79 7.00
N ASP A 218 6.83 2.00 7.62
CA ASP A 218 7.77 1.14 6.90
C ASP A 218 7.03 0.00 6.21
N LEU A 219 6.06 -0.60 6.91
CA LEU A 219 5.16 -1.59 6.32
C LEU A 219 4.30 -0.98 5.21
N ALA A 220 3.75 0.23 5.40
CA ALA A 220 2.91 0.91 4.42
C ALA A 220 3.68 1.21 3.11
N ALA A 221 4.91 1.71 3.24
CA ALA A 221 5.76 2.07 2.11
C ALA A 221 6.04 0.85 1.21
N VAL A 222 6.31 -0.30 1.82
CA VAL A 222 6.62 -1.53 1.07
C VAL A 222 5.37 -2.20 0.55
N ALA A 223 4.33 -2.29 1.37
CA ALA A 223 3.05 -2.85 0.98
C ALA A 223 2.42 -2.11 -0.21
N GLY A 224 2.54 -0.79 -0.30
CA GLY A 224 1.94 0.02 -1.37
C GLY A 224 2.42 -0.34 -2.78
N SER A 225 3.55 -1.04 -2.90
CA SER A 225 4.03 -1.56 -4.19
C SER A 225 3.45 -2.94 -4.55
N LEU A 226 2.88 -3.66 -3.58
CA LEU A 226 2.51 -5.08 -3.66
C LEU A 226 1.01 -5.33 -3.49
N VAL A 227 0.34 -4.47 -2.73
CA VAL A 227 -1.09 -4.53 -2.39
C VAL A 227 -1.66 -3.13 -2.32
N LYS A 228 -2.99 -3.03 -2.42
CA LYS A 228 -3.68 -1.77 -2.16
C LYS A 228 -3.56 -1.44 -0.68
N THR A 229 -3.20 -0.20 -0.35
CA THR A 229 -3.28 0.32 1.01
C THR A 229 -4.53 1.18 1.14
N ALA A 230 -5.09 1.20 2.35
CA ALA A 230 -6.25 2.00 2.69
C ALA A 230 -6.07 2.63 4.07
N SER A 231 -6.90 3.62 4.37
CA SER A 231 -6.93 4.30 5.67
C SER A 231 -7.99 3.69 6.59
N VAL A 232 -7.91 4.01 7.88
CA VAL A 232 -8.99 3.71 8.84
C VAL A 232 -10.31 4.34 8.38
N THR A 233 -10.27 5.53 7.78
CA THR A 233 -11.48 6.19 7.25
C THR A 233 -12.13 5.36 6.16
N ASP A 234 -11.35 4.66 5.34
CA ASP A 234 -11.91 3.78 4.30
C ASP A 234 -12.63 2.58 4.90
N ILE A 235 -12.17 2.04 6.04
CA ILE A 235 -12.89 0.99 6.79
C ILE A 235 -14.26 1.52 7.29
N LEU A 236 -14.31 2.77 7.73
CA LEU A 236 -15.50 3.34 8.40
C LEU A 236 -16.53 3.94 7.43
N ARG A 237 -16.16 4.26 6.18
CA ARG A 237 -17.07 4.79 5.17
C ARG A 237 -17.88 3.66 4.54
N GLY A 238 -19.18 3.61 4.78
CA GLY A 238 -20.13 2.71 4.10
C GLY A 238 -20.61 3.27 2.78
#